data_AF-A0A756I5L2-F1
#
_entry.id   AF-A0A756I5L2-F1
#
_cell.length_a   1.000
_cell.length_b   1.000
_cell.length_c   1.000
_cell.angle_alpha   90.00
_cell.angle_beta   90.00
_cell.angle_gamma   90.00
#
_symmetry.space_group_name_H-M   'P 1'
#
loop_
_entity.id
_entity.type
_entity.pdbx_description
1 polymer ?
#
loop_
_entity_poly.entity_id
_entity_poly.type
_entity_poly.pdbx_seq_one_letter_code
_entity_poly.pdbx_strand_id
1 'polypeptide(L)'
;MPEYYLPDDENWIQEQLLQLDPTTRVKIAMKYAEVYRDTWDKEPVPFRKDNRARRSANTRLRVYVQKYARASRGYTLPPVAVRK
;
A
#
# COMPACT_ATOMS: atom_id res chain seq x y z
N MET A 1 5.32 6.82 -7.99
CA MET A 1 3.89 7.01 -7.71
C MET A 1 3.11 5.82 -8.31
N PRO A 2 1.95 5.39 -7.76
CA PRO A 2 1.06 4.43 -8.43
C PRO A 2 0.49 4.99 -9.72
N GLU A 3 0.10 4.13 -10.66
CA GLU A 3 -0.51 4.53 -11.93
C GLU A 3 -1.97 5.01 -11.78
N TYR A 4 -2.73 4.38 -10.86
CA TYR A 4 -4.11 4.76 -10.54
C TYR A 4 -4.22 5.12 -9.07
N TYR A 5 -4.66 6.34 -8.82
CA TYR A 5 -4.96 6.89 -7.50
C TYR A 5 -5.83 8.13 -7.66
N LEU A 6 -6.46 8.57 -6.57
CA LEU A 6 -7.16 9.85 -6.54
C LEU A 6 -6.14 10.96 -6.19
N PRO A 7 -6.10 12.08 -6.93
CA PRO A 7 -5.11 13.15 -6.70
C PRO A 7 -5.09 13.68 -5.26
N ASP A 8 -6.24 13.75 -4.58
CA ASP A 8 -6.33 14.19 -3.19
C ASP A 8 -5.51 13.33 -2.21
N ASP A 9 -5.28 12.06 -2.54
CA ASP A 9 -4.52 11.12 -1.73
C ASP A 9 -3.01 11.12 -2.07
N GLU A 10 -2.56 11.92 -3.04
CA GLU A 10 -1.18 11.93 -3.55
C GLU A 10 -0.15 12.04 -2.44
N ASN A 11 -0.24 13.11 -1.65
CA ASN A 11 0.69 13.40 -0.57
C ASN A 11 0.70 12.26 0.46
N TRP A 12 -0.47 11.77 0.83
CA TRP A 12 -0.59 10.69 1.81
C TRP A 12 0.02 9.38 1.29
N ILE A 13 -0.26 8.99 0.05
CA ILE A 13 0.30 7.79 -0.57
C ILE A 13 1.83 7.89 -0.63
N GLN A 14 2.36 9.04 -1.03
CA GLN A 14 3.79 9.28 -1.08
C GLN A 14 4.44 9.14 0.30
N GLU A 15 3.85 9.74 1.34
CA GLU A 15 4.30 9.60 2.72
C GLU A 15 4.32 8.13 3.18
N GLN A 16 3.28 7.36 2.88
CA GLN A 16 3.21 5.94 3.22
C GLN A 16 4.31 5.12 2.50
N LEU A 17 4.47 5.36 1.19
CA LEU A 17 5.46 4.69 0.37
C LEU A 17 6.90 5.02 0.80
N LEU A 18 7.15 6.24 1.28
CA LEU A 18 8.45 6.67 1.79
C LEU A 18 8.91 5.92 3.04
N GLN A 19 7.98 5.32 3.80
CA GLN A 19 8.33 4.52 4.98
C GLN A 19 8.89 3.14 4.63
N LEU A 20 8.74 2.72 3.38
CA LEU A 20 9.23 1.43 2.87
C LEU A 20 10.58 1.60 2.18
N ASP A 21 11.32 0.50 2.11
CA ASP A 21 12.57 0.44 1.35
C ASP A 21 12.32 0.67 -0.15
N PRO A 22 13.31 1.19 -0.91
CA PRO A 22 13.12 1.55 -2.31
C PRO A 22 12.63 0.40 -3.19
N THR A 23 13.09 -0.84 -2.92
CA THR A 23 12.74 -2.00 -3.76
C THR A 23 11.29 -2.45 -3.54
N THR A 24 10.84 -2.45 -2.28
CA THR A 24 9.47 -2.78 -1.91
C THR A 24 8.51 -1.67 -2.36
N ARG A 25 8.93 -0.41 -2.30
CA ARG A 25 8.11 0.75 -2.69
C ARG A 25 7.52 0.61 -4.09
N VAL A 26 8.36 0.24 -5.08
CA VAL A 26 7.92 0.07 -6.47
C VAL A 26 6.85 -1.02 -6.58
N LYS A 27 7.10 -2.18 -5.95
CA LYS A 27 6.16 -3.31 -5.93
C LYS A 27 4.84 -2.96 -5.26
N ILE A 28 4.88 -2.22 -4.16
CA ILE A 28 3.69 -1.82 -3.42
C ILE A 28 2.89 -0.74 -4.16
N ALA A 29 3.55 0.19 -4.85
CA ALA A 29 2.88 1.15 -5.72
C ALA A 29 2.12 0.45 -6.86
N MET A 30 2.70 -0.58 -7.48
CA MET A 30 2.01 -1.38 -8.50
C MET A 30 0.79 -2.12 -7.93
N LYS A 31 0.95 -2.81 -6.79
CA LYS A 31 -0.16 -3.51 -6.12
C LYS A 31 -1.26 -2.57 -5.65
N TYR A 32 -0.91 -1.35 -5.24
CA TYR A 32 -1.88 -0.33 -4.91
C TYR A 32 -2.76 0.00 -6.11
N ALA A 33 -2.15 0.27 -7.26
CA ALA A 33 -2.84 0.61 -8.50
C ALA A 33 -3.74 -0.55 -8.98
N GLU A 34 -3.27 -1.79 -8.88
CA GLU A 34 -4.03 -2.99 -9.19
C GLU A 34 -5.31 -3.09 -8.34
N VAL A 35 -5.19 -2.89 -7.02
CA VAL A 35 -6.35 -2.94 -6.10
C VAL A 35 -7.31 -1.79 -6.36
N TYR A 36 -6.80 -0.59 -6.65
CA TYR A 36 -7.63 0.55 -7.00
C TYR A 36 -8.48 0.23 -8.23
N ARG A 37 -7.86 -0.25 -9.32
CA ARG A 37 -8.55 -0.57 -10.56
C ARG A 37 -9.55 -1.73 -10.39
N ASP A 38 -9.14 -2.82 -9.74
CA ASP A 38 -10.02 -3.97 -9.51
C ASP A 38 -11.27 -3.60 -8.69
N THR A 39 -11.11 -2.76 -7.67
CA THR A 39 -12.23 -2.33 -6.82
C THR A 39 -13.10 -1.28 -7.49
N TRP A 40 -12.53 -0.46 -8.37
CA TRP A 40 -13.25 0.45 -9.25
C TRP A 40 -14.16 -0.28 -10.23
N ASP A 41 -13.61 -1.30 -10.90
CA ASP A 41 -14.31 -2.08 -11.93
C ASP A 41 -15.45 -2.91 -11.33
N LYS A 42 -15.28 -3.38 -10.09
CA LYS A 42 -16.29 -4.15 -9.35
C LYS A 42 -17.43 -3.31 -8.79
N GLU A 43 -17.26 -2.02 -8.60
CA GLU A 43 -18.30 -1.17 -8.00
C GLU A 43 -19.36 -0.81 -9.06
N PRO A 44 -20.63 -1.24 -8.90
CA PRO A 44 -21.66 -0.99 -9.91
C PRO A 44 -22.13 0.47 -9.93
N VAL A 45 -21.97 1.22 -8.83
CA VAL A 45 -22.50 2.58 -8.69
C VAL A 45 -21.46 3.62 -9.10
N PRO A 46 -21.61 4.34 -10.25
CA PRO A 46 -20.56 5.19 -10.81
C PRO A 46 -20.01 6.24 -9.86
N PHE A 47 -20.87 6.97 -9.15
CA PHE A 47 -20.46 8.04 -8.23
C PHE A 47 -19.80 7.54 -6.94
N ARG A 48 -19.85 6.23 -6.66
CA ARG A 48 -19.21 5.62 -5.49
C ARG A 48 -17.86 4.98 -5.82
N LYS A 49 -17.55 4.80 -7.10
CA LYS A 49 -16.36 4.06 -7.54
C LYS A 49 -15.08 4.62 -6.95
N ASP A 50 -14.85 5.94 -7.00
CA ASP A 50 -13.65 6.59 -6.44
C ASP A 50 -13.51 6.34 -4.95
N ASN A 51 -14.60 6.59 -4.21
CA ASN A 51 -14.59 6.44 -2.77
C ASN A 51 -14.42 4.98 -2.34
N ARG A 52 -14.95 4.03 -3.12
CA ARG A 52 -14.77 2.60 -2.85
C ARG A 52 -13.34 2.15 -3.15
N ALA A 53 -12.81 2.58 -4.29
CA ALA A 53 -11.47 2.22 -4.75
C ALA A 53 -10.39 2.78 -3.82
N ARG A 54 -10.45 4.09 -3.53
CA ARG A 54 -9.51 4.74 -2.60
C ARG A 54 -9.56 4.09 -1.23
N ARG A 55 -10.75 3.79 -0.68
CA ARG A 55 -10.90 3.19 0.65
C ARG A 55 -10.24 1.82 0.71
N SER A 56 -10.42 0.99 -0.32
CA SER A 56 -9.82 -0.34 -0.38
C SER A 56 -8.30 -0.27 -0.49
N ALA A 57 -7.80 0.51 -1.45
CA ALA A 57 -6.37 0.64 -1.72
C ALA A 57 -5.62 1.29 -0.53
N ASN A 58 -6.13 2.40 0.03
CA ASN A 58 -5.54 3.10 1.17
C ASN A 58 -5.53 2.23 2.43
N THR A 59 -6.62 1.49 2.69
CA THR A 59 -6.68 0.59 3.85
C THR A 59 -5.60 -0.48 3.74
N ARG A 60 -5.45 -1.10 2.56
CA ARG A 60 -4.44 -2.13 2.32
C ARG A 60 -3.02 -1.58 2.45
N LEU A 61 -2.75 -0.39 1.89
CA LEU A 61 -1.45 0.27 1.99
C LEU A 61 -1.10 0.55 3.46
N ARG A 62 -2.03 1.14 4.22
CA ARG A 62 -1.83 1.46 5.64
C ARG A 62 -1.50 0.21 6.46
N VAL A 63 -2.27 -0.87 6.29
CA VAL A 63 -2.05 -2.13 7.01
C VAL A 63 -0.68 -2.71 6.67
N TYR A 64 -0.28 -2.67 5.40
CA TYR A 64 1.03 -3.16 4.98
C TYR A 64 2.17 -2.33 5.61
N VAL A 65 2.09 -1.00 5.54
CA VAL A 65 3.09 -0.09 6.09
C VAL A 65 3.22 -0.27 7.60
N GLN A 66 2.10 -0.32 8.32
CA GLN A 66 2.12 -0.56 9.78
C GLN A 66 2.82 -1.86 10.16
N LYS A 67 2.63 -2.91 9.37
CA LYS A 67 3.21 -4.23 9.64
C LYS A 67 4.69 -4.32 9.27
N TYR A 68 5.10 -3.72 8.15
CA TYR A 68 6.41 -3.99 7.53
C TYR A 68 7.38 -2.80 7.52
N ALA A 69 6.95 -1.56 7.79
CA ALA A 69 7.83 -0.40 7.75
C ALA A 69 8.99 -0.50 8.76
N ARG A 70 8.77 -1.09 9.94
CA ARG A 70 9.84 -1.34 10.92
C ARG A 70 10.90 -2.28 10.37
N ALA A 71 10.48 -3.35 9.71
CA ALA A 71 11.37 -4.30 9.07
C ALA A 71 12.15 -3.65 7.90
N SER A 72 11.49 -2.83 7.08
CA SER A 72 12.14 -2.08 5.99
C SER A 72 13.22 -1.10 6.50
N ARG A 73 13.14 -0.64 7.75
CA ARG A 73 14.14 0.23 8.39
C ARG A 73 15.23 -0.55 9.14
N GLY A 74 15.25 -1.88 9.04
CA GLY A 74 16.23 -2.74 9.71
C GLY A 74 15.93 -3.04 11.18
N TYR A 75 14.79 -2.57 11.71
CA TYR A 75 14.35 -2.90 13.08
C TYR A 75 13.77 -4.32 13.15
N THR A 76 14.66 -5.30 13.05
CA THR A 76 14.34 -6.74 13.11
C THR A 76 15.01 -7.37 14.32
N LEU A 77 14.36 -8.37 14.91
CA LEU A 77 14.98 -9.15 15.98
C LEU A 77 16.00 -10.14 15.37
N PRO A 78 17.08 -10.48 16.09
CA PRO A 78 18.00 -11.51 15.65
C PRO A 78 17.26 -12.84 15.47
N PRO A 79 17.69 -13.69 14.52
CA PRO A 79 17.06 -14.97 14.27
C PRO A 79 17.08 -15.83 15.54
N VAL A 80 15.97 -16.51 15.84
CA VAL A 80 15.90 -17.44 16.97
C VAL A 80 16.81 -18.62 16.67
N ALA A 81 17.81 -18.85 17.52
CA ALA A 81 18.70 -19.99 17.38
C ALA A 81 17.92 -21.29 17.58
N VAL A 82 17.77 -22.08 16.52
CA VAL A 82 17.21 -23.43 16.62
C VAL A 82 18.32 -24.36 17.12
N ARG A 83 18.17 -24.89 18.34
CA ARG A 83 19.03 -25.98 18.82
C ARG A 83 18.73 -27.23 17.99
N LYS A 84 19.78 -27.77 17.35
CA LYS A 84 19.75 -29.07 16.69
C LYS A 84 19.80 -30.19 17.73
#